data_AF-A0A958E8S1-F1
#
_entry.id   AF-A0A958E8S1-F1
#
_cell.length_a   1.000
_cell.length_b   1.000
_cell.length_c   1.000
_cell.angle_alpha   90.00
_cell.angle_beta   90.00
_cell.angle_gamma   90.00
#
_symmetry.space_group_name_H-M   'P 1'
#
loop_
_entity.id
_entity.type
_entity.pdbx_description
1 polymer ?
#
loop_
_entity_poly.entity_id
_entity_poly.type
_entity_poly.pdbx_seq_one_letter_code
_entity_poly.pdbx_strand_id
1 'polypeptide(L)'
;DVEHKSAQKELMDQTNSFSFLLKHQDLQKHFTVASEKKDKGRFEFTLVPKNEGADMQKIVLEASFSPFVIYQMETLDSIGQKNLLVFSSQEINPTLSAKVFDYEKAKKKAQGQL
;
A
#
# COMPACT_ATOMS: atom_id res chain seq x y z
N ASP A 1 24.06 -26.57 -2.24
CA ASP A 1 24.12 -25.39 -3.13
C ASP A 1 22.82 -24.88 -3.75
N VAL A 2 21.68 -25.61 -3.67
CA VAL A 2 20.39 -25.11 -4.20
C VAL A 2 19.62 -24.30 -3.15
N GLU A 3 19.67 -24.68 -1.87
CA GLU A 3 19.00 -23.98 -0.76
C GLU A 3 19.59 -22.59 -0.47
N HIS A 4 20.91 -22.43 -0.54
CA HIS A 4 21.54 -21.12 -0.31
C HIS A 4 21.22 -20.09 -1.40
N LYS A 5 20.99 -20.52 -2.64
CA LYS A 5 20.62 -19.63 -3.76
C LYS A 5 19.17 -19.17 -3.70
N SER A 6 18.27 -20.00 -3.20
CA SER A 6 16.84 -19.67 -3.05
C SER A 6 16.62 -18.68 -1.90
N ALA A 7 17.27 -18.90 -0.75
CA ALA A 7 17.21 -17.96 0.38
C ALA A 7 17.81 -16.57 0.03
N GLN A 8 18.92 -16.52 -0.71
CA GLN A 8 19.51 -15.24 -1.18
C GLN A 8 18.60 -14.51 -2.17
N LYS A 9 17.88 -15.25 -3.04
CA LYS A 9 16.95 -14.67 -4.00
C LYS A 9 15.68 -14.13 -3.33
N GLU A 10 15.15 -14.84 -2.34
CA GLU A 10 14.04 -14.37 -1.50
C GLU A 10 14.45 -13.14 -0.68
N LEU A 11 15.64 -13.13 -0.08
CA LEU A 11 16.20 -11.97 0.61
C LEU A 11 16.37 -10.76 -0.34
N MET A 12 16.82 -10.97 -1.58
CA MET A 12 16.92 -9.91 -2.58
C MET A 12 15.56 -9.37 -3.04
N ASP A 13 14.55 -10.23 -3.24
CA ASP A 13 13.19 -9.83 -3.56
C ASP A 13 12.50 -9.10 -2.40
N GLN A 14 12.75 -9.51 -1.15
CA GLN A 14 12.28 -8.83 0.05
C GLN A 14 12.88 -7.43 0.21
N THR A 15 14.18 -7.29 -0.07
CA THR A 15 14.90 -6.01 0.03
C THR A 15 14.46 -5.04 -1.08
N ASN A 16 14.20 -5.55 -2.30
CA ASN A 16 13.69 -4.75 -3.39
C ASN A 16 12.23 -4.30 -3.17
N SER A 17 11.37 -5.20 -2.69
CA SER A 17 9.95 -4.90 -2.43
C SER A 17 9.77 -3.88 -1.31
N PHE A 18 10.51 -4.01 -0.20
CA PHE A 18 10.53 -3.03 0.89
C PHE A 18 10.93 -1.63 0.39
N SER A 19 11.87 -1.58 -0.57
CA SER A 19 12.37 -0.33 -1.11
C SER A 19 11.46 0.32 -2.15
N PHE A 20 10.38 -0.33 -2.58
CA PHE A 20 9.48 0.21 -3.60
C PHE A 20 8.95 1.59 -3.23
N LEU A 21 8.31 1.74 -2.06
CA LEU A 21 7.77 3.04 -1.63
C LEU A 21 8.86 4.09 -1.37
N LEU A 22 10.03 3.66 -0.88
CA LEU A 22 11.15 4.53 -0.56
C LEU A 22 11.92 4.98 -1.81
N LYS A 23 11.87 4.22 -2.90
CA LYS A 23 12.59 4.51 -4.15
C LYS A 23 11.67 4.90 -5.31
N HIS A 24 10.35 4.89 -5.12
CA HIS A 24 9.41 5.27 -6.17
C HIS A 24 9.57 6.76 -6.51
N GLN A 25 10.09 7.03 -7.72
CA GLN A 25 10.50 8.37 -8.13
C GLN A 25 9.39 9.41 -7.97
N ASP A 26 8.15 9.08 -8.37
CA ASP A 26 7.02 10.01 -8.24
C ASP A 26 6.62 10.24 -6.78
N LEU A 27 6.69 9.23 -5.91
CA LEU A 27 6.38 9.42 -4.50
C LEU A 27 7.43 10.33 -3.86
N GLN A 28 8.71 10.11 -4.15
CA GLN A 28 9.80 10.96 -3.64
C GLN A 28 9.74 12.39 -4.18
N LYS A 29 9.16 12.61 -5.37
CA LYS A 29 8.94 13.94 -5.92
C LYS A 29 7.90 14.73 -5.13
N HIS A 30 6.82 14.08 -4.72
CA HIS A 30 5.67 14.76 -4.12
C HIS A 30 5.62 14.66 -2.59
N PHE A 31 6.29 13.68 -2.00
CA PHE A 31 6.25 13.38 -0.58
C PHE A 31 7.67 13.24 0.00
N THR A 32 7.79 13.58 1.27
CA THR A 32 8.84 13.07 2.14
C THR A 32 8.34 11.74 2.70
N VAL A 33 9.06 10.66 2.43
CA VAL A 33 8.69 9.31 2.87
C VAL A 33 9.65 8.84 3.94
N ALA A 34 9.13 8.51 5.11
CA ALA A 34 9.86 7.85 6.19
C ALA A 34 9.31 6.43 6.36
N SER A 35 10.15 5.52 6.85
CA SER A 35 9.73 4.16 7.20
C SER A 35 10.30 3.75 8.55
N GLU A 36 9.49 3.05 9.33
CA GLU A 36 9.90 2.40 10.58
C GLU A 36 9.53 0.91 10.51
N LYS A 37 10.46 0.05 10.94
CA LYS A 37 10.15 -1.38 11.11
C LYS A 37 9.36 -1.56 12.40
N LYS A 38 8.19 -2.20 12.30
CA LYS A 38 7.36 -2.61 13.43
C LYS A 38 7.54 -4.11 13.70
N ASP A 39 6.81 -4.61 14.68
CA ASP A 39 6.83 -6.03 15.03
C ASP A 39 6.31 -6.93 13.91
N LYS A 40 6.68 -8.22 13.99
CA LYS A 40 6.15 -9.29 13.10
C LYS A 40 6.36 -9.04 11.60
N GLY A 41 7.47 -8.39 11.24
CA GLY A 41 7.84 -8.16 9.83
C GLY A 41 6.99 -7.09 9.13
N ARG A 42 6.29 -6.25 9.91
CA ARG A 42 5.52 -5.12 9.40
C ARG A 42 6.38 -3.86 9.36
N PHE A 43 5.96 -2.93 8.51
CA PHE A 43 6.59 -1.64 8.33
C PHE A 43 5.51 -0.57 8.32
N GLU A 44 5.80 0.54 8.97
CA GLU A 44 4.99 1.74 8.90
C GLU A 44 5.70 2.73 7.98
N PHE A 45 4.99 3.21 6.97
CA PHE A 45 5.44 4.27 6.08
C PHE A 45 4.66 5.53 6.39
N THR A 46 5.38 6.62 6.63
CA THR A 46 4.80 7.95 6.77
C THR A 46 5.13 8.77 5.53
N LEU A 47 4.10 9.22 4.82
CA LEU A 47 4.21 10.08 3.65
C LEU A 47 3.67 11.46 4.02
N VAL A 48 4.52 12.48 3.90
CA VAL A 48 4.17 13.88 4.15
C VAL A 48 4.31 14.66 2.85
N PRO A 49 3.25 15.30 2.32
CA PRO A 49 3.36 16.11 1.12
C PRO A 49 4.40 17.21 1.29
N LYS A 50 5.19 17.44 0.23
CA LYS A 50 6.16 18.56 0.20
C LYS A 50 5.52 19.89 -0.15
N ASN A 51 4.30 19.88 -0.67
CA ASN A 51 3.54 21.08 -1.02
C ASN A 51 2.81 21.60 0.21
N GLU A 52 3.10 22.84 0.63
CA GLU A 52 2.50 23.50 1.78
C GLU A 52 0.99 23.80 1.60
N GLY A 53 0.49 23.82 0.36
CA GLY A 53 -0.94 24.01 0.05
C GLY A 53 -1.71 22.71 -0.17
N ALA A 54 -1.18 21.56 0.24
CA ALA A 54 -1.87 20.29 0.07
C ALA A 54 -3.09 20.16 1.01
N ASP A 55 -4.20 19.62 0.48
CA ASP A 55 -5.38 19.28 1.30
C ASP A 55 -5.10 18.16 2.31
N MET A 56 -3.93 17.53 2.22
CA MET A 56 -3.52 16.42 3.07
C MET A 56 -2.24 16.78 3.82
N GLN A 57 -2.18 16.49 5.11
CA GLN A 57 -0.99 16.70 5.92
C GLN A 57 -0.11 15.44 5.97
N LYS A 58 -0.74 14.26 6.08
CA LYS A 58 0.00 13.02 6.29
C LYS A 58 -0.79 11.80 5.85
N ILE A 59 -0.10 10.81 5.30
CA ILE A 59 -0.59 9.45 5.10
C ILE A 59 0.33 8.51 5.90
N VAL A 60 -0.24 7.60 6.67
CA VAL A 60 0.47 6.52 7.34
C VAL A 60 -0.03 5.20 6.77
N LEU A 61 0.87 4.34 6.31
CA LEU A 61 0.56 3.04 5.73
C LEU A 61 1.31 1.96 6.49
N GLU A 62 0.60 0.97 7.02
CA GLU A 62 1.23 -0.22 7.60
C GLU A 62 1.15 -1.37 6.60
N ALA A 63 2.30 -1.95 6.26
CA ALA A 63 2.38 -3.06 5.31
C ALA A 63 3.48 -4.06 5.66
N SER A 64 3.33 -5.31 5.22
CA SER A 64 4.43 -6.28 5.10
C SER A 64 4.76 -6.49 3.62
N PHE A 65 5.99 -6.91 3.31
CA PHE A 65 6.43 -7.19 1.93
C PHE A 65 6.75 -8.67 1.68
N SER A 66 6.64 -9.52 2.71
CA SER A 66 6.85 -10.95 2.58
C SER A 66 5.80 -11.71 3.40
N PRO A 67 4.61 -11.95 2.85
CA PRO A 67 4.11 -11.48 1.54
C PRO A 67 3.67 -10.00 1.57
N PHE A 68 3.41 -9.40 0.39
CA PHE A 68 2.87 -8.04 0.30
C PHE A 68 1.44 -7.99 0.84
N VAL A 69 1.25 -7.31 1.96
CA VAL A 69 -0.06 -7.17 2.64
C VAL A 69 -0.12 -5.75 3.20
N ILE A 70 -1.24 -5.06 2.97
CA ILE A 70 -1.50 -3.74 3.57
C ILE A 70 -2.42 -3.94 4.75
N TYR A 71 -2.01 -3.62 5.97
CA TYR A 71 -2.83 -3.84 7.16
C TYR A 71 -3.78 -2.67 7.44
N GLN A 72 -3.24 -1.45 7.34
CA GLN A 72 -4.01 -0.24 7.62
C GLN A 72 -3.45 0.97 6.88
N MET A 73 -4.32 1.95 6.67
CA MET A 73 -3.97 3.27 6.15
C MET A 73 -4.67 4.34 6.99
N GLU A 74 -3.90 5.27 7.54
CA GLU A 74 -4.41 6.49 8.17
C GLU A 74 -4.13 7.69 7.27
N THR A 75 -5.10 8.59 7.13
CA THR A 75 -4.88 9.91 6.53
C THR A 75 -5.21 11.00 7.54
N LEU A 76 -4.45 12.09 7.50
CA LEU A 76 -4.69 13.32 8.22
C LEU A 76 -4.79 14.44 7.19
N ASP A 77 -5.93 15.11 7.12
CA ASP A 77 -6.16 16.21 6.18
C ASP A 77 -5.71 17.58 6.74
N SER A 78 -5.79 18.62 5.91
CA SER A 78 -5.38 19.99 6.25
C SER A 78 -6.20 20.63 7.38
N ILE A 79 -7.43 20.17 7.61
CA ILE A 79 -8.32 20.67 8.67
C ILE A 79 -8.25 19.80 9.95
N GLY A 80 -7.40 18.78 9.96
CA GLY A 80 -7.18 17.91 11.11
C GLY A 80 -8.11 16.69 11.20
N GLN A 81 -8.92 16.42 10.18
CA GLN A 81 -9.71 15.19 10.10
C GLN A 81 -8.78 13.99 9.93
N LYS A 82 -9.05 12.94 10.72
CA LYS A 82 -8.38 11.65 10.61
C LYS A 82 -9.31 10.61 10.05
N ASN A 83 -8.84 9.86 9.05
CA ASN A 83 -9.53 8.69 8.52
C ASN A 83 -8.64 7.47 8.69
N LEU A 84 -9.20 6.38 9.22
CA LEU A 84 -8.51 5.10 9.39
C LEU A 84 -9.22 4.03 8.58
N LEU A 85 -8.49 3.39 7.67
CA LEU A 85 -8.91 2.23 6.92
C LEU A 85 -8.16 1.02 7.44
N VAL A 86 -8.89 -0.01 7.88
CA VAL A 86 -8.33 -1.29 8.34
C VAL A 86 -8.70 -2.37 7.34
N PHE A 87 -7.70 -3.04 6.77
CA PHE A 87 -7.89 -4.08 5.77
C PHE A 87 -7.88 -5.46 6.43
N SER A 88 -8.95 -6.22 6.21
CA SER A 88 -9.10 -7.58 6.73
C SER A 88 -9.48 -8.54 5.60
N SER A 89 -9.29 -9.84 5.82
CA SER A 89 -9.65 -10.90 4.86
C SER A 89 -9.04 -10.72 3.47
N GLN A 90 -7.77 -10.29 3.42
CA GLN A 90 -7.06 -10.05 2.18
C GLN A 90 -6.64 -11.35 1.51
N GLU A 91 -6.98 -11.49 0.23
CA GLU A 91 -6.41 -12.51 -0.65
C GLU A 91 -5.22 -11.90 -1.40
N ILE A 92 -4.07 -12.59 -1.38
CA ILE A 92 -2.85 -12.12 -2.02
C ILE A 92 -2.77 -12.70 -3.43
N ASN A 93 -2.69 -11.83 -4.44
CA ASN A 93 -2.66 -12.19 -5.85
C ASN A 93 -3.81 -13.14 -6.30
N PRO A 94 -5.07 -12.88 -5.94
CA PRO A 94 -6.19 -13.69 -6.43
C PRO A 94 -6.36 -13.49 -7.93
N THR A 95 -6.89 -14.51 -8.61
CA THR A 95 -7.32 -14.35 -10.00
C THR A 95 -8.59 -13.51 -10.02
N LEU A 96 -8.52 -12.30 -10.57
CA LEU A 96 -9.65 -11.40 -10.70
C LEU A 96 -10.19 -11.40 -12.13
N SER A 97 -11.53 -11.50 -12.27
CA SER A 97 -12.17 -11.29 -13.57
C SER A 97 -12.09 -9.82 -13.95
N ALA A 98 -11.71 -9.50 -15.20
CA ALA A 98 -11.70 -8.12 -15.70
C ALA A 98 -13.04 -7.37 -15.49
N LYS A 99 -14.15 -8.11 -15.42
CA LYS A 99 -15.50 -7.58 -15.14
C LYS A 99 -15.61 -6.85 -13.79
N VAL A 100 -14.77 -7.14 -12.81
CA VAL A 100 -14.80 -6.43 -11.51
C VAL A 100 -14.32 -4.98 -11.62
N PHE A 101 -13.66 -4.64 -12.73
CA PHE A 101 -13.20 -3.29 -13.06
C PHE A 101 -14.11 -2.58 -14.09
N ASP A 102 -15.23 -3.19 -14.50
CA ASP A 102 -16.21 -2.62 -15.43
C ASP A 102 -17.33 -1.87 -14.67
N TYR A 103 -17.23 -0.54 -14.66
CA TYR A 103 -18.13 0.35 -13.93
C TYR A 103 -19.58 0.31 -14.44
N GLU A 104 -19.80 0.24 -15.77
CA GLU A 104 -21.14 0.30 -16.36
C GLU A 104 -21.95 -0.94 -16.01
N LYS A 105 -21.29 -2.09 -15.89
CA LYS A 105 -21.94 -3.33 -15.47
C LYS A 105 -22.21 -3.37 -13.96
N ALA A 106 -21.31 -2.81 -13.15
CA ALA A 106 -21.51 -2.65 -11.71
C ALA A 106 -22.71 -1.74 -11.39
N LYS A 107 -22.86 -0.64 -12.14
CA LYS A 107 -24.00 0.29 -12.03
C LYS A 107 -25.34 -0.39 -12.35
N LYS A 108 -25.43 -1.16 -13.45
CA LYS A 108 -26.67 -1.89 -13.80
C LYS A 108 -27.06 -2.95 -12.76
N LYS A 109 -26.07 -3.64 -12.17
CA LYS A 109 -26.30 -4.61 -11.09
C LYS A 109 -26.78 -3.92 -9.81
N ALA A 110 -26.17 -2.80 -9.44
CA ALA A 110 -26.57 -2.02 -8.25
C ALA A 110 -27.97 -1.39 -8.39
N GLN A 111 -28.41 -1.11 -9.62
CA GLN A 111 -29.74 -0.57 -9.92
C GLN A 111 -30.82 -1.64 -10.18
N GLY A 112 -30.51 -2.93 -10.01
CA GLY A 112 -31.47 -4.02 -10.21
C GLY A 112 -31.95 -4.17 -11.67
N GLN A 113 -31.15 -3.73 -12.64
CA GLN A 113 -31.47 -3.77 -14.07
C GLN A 113 -30.83 -4.95 -14.80
N LEU A 114 -30.41 -5.98 -14.07
CA LEU A 114 -29.85 -7.23 -14.59
C LEU A 114 -30.61 -8.44 -14.03
#